data_AF-A0A559S1N5-F1
#
_entry.id   AF-A0A559S1N5-F1
#
_cell.length_a   1.000
_cell.length_b   1.000
_cell.length_c   1.000
_cell.angle_alpha   90.00
_cell.angle_beta   90.00
_cell.angle_gamma   90.00
#
_symmetry.space_group_name_H-M   'P 1'
#
loop_
_entity.id
_entity.type
_entity.pdbx_description
1 polymer ?
#
loop_
_entity_poly.entity_id
_entity_poly.type
_entity_poly.pdbx_seq_one_letter_code
_entity_poly.pdbx_strand_id
1 'polypeptide(L)' 'MIAGNIFRWIGDFFKWTFSFSFDMLRLDLATKDAGWWISNVVNWLFLVVLLVLFWYWMKESARFVKEGTEDRA' A
#
# COMPACT_ATOMS: atom_id res chain seq x y z
N MET A 1 -31.41 -18.33 15.18
CA MET A 1 -30.52 -18.95 16.19
C MET A 1 -29.70 -17.84 16.85
N ILE A 2 -30.02 -17.60 18.12
CA ILE A 2 -29.44 -16.74 19.16
C ILE A 2 -28.52 -15.60 18.67
N ALA A 3 -29.09 -14.39 18.71
CA ALA A 3 -28.46 -13.08 18.65
C ALA A 3 -27.56 -12.77 19.89
N GLY A 4 -26.85 -13.77 20.39
CA GLY A 4 -26.01 -13.74 21.59
C GLY A 4 -24.81 -14.69 21.50
N ASN A 5 -24.40 -15.06 20.28
CA ASN A 5 -23.20 -15.85 20.08
C ASN A 5 -21.97 -14.95 20.24
N ILE A 6 -21.02 -15.36 21.08
CA ILE A 6 -19.74 -14.68 21.29
C ILE A 6 -19.01 -14.38 19.97
N PHE A 7 -19.19 -15.23 18.95
CA PHE A 7 -18.68 -15.02 17.60
C PHE A 7 -19.24 -13.77 16.91
N ARG A 8 -20.50 -13.40 17.17
CA ARG A 8 -21.09 -12.17 16.66
C ARG A 8 -20.53 -10.94 17.37
N TRP A 9 -20.36 -11.03 18.69
CA TRP A 9 -19.71 -9.97 19.48
C TRP A 9 -18.26 -9.74 19.07
N ILE A 10 -17.51 -10.82 18.85
CA ILE A 10 -16.14 -10.77 18.33
C ILE A 10 -16.15 -10.15 16.93
N GLY A 11 -17.07 -10.58 16.05
CA GLY A 11 -17.22 -10.02 14.71
C GLY A 11 -17.55 -8.52 14.72
N ASP A 12 -18.47 -8.09 15.60
CA ASP A 12 -18.87 -6.70 15.75
C ASP A 12 -17.75 -5.86 16.39
N PHE A 13 -16.98 -6.42 17.33
CA PHE A 13 -15.80 -5.80 17.90
C PHE A 13 -14.71 -5.55 16.85
N PHE A 14 -14.38 -6.56 16.02
CA PHE A 14 -13.41 -6.39 14.95
C PHE A 14 -13.91 -5.44 13.86
N LYS A 15 -15.19 -5.53 13.48
CA LYS A 15 -15.79 -4.56 12.56
C LYS A 15 -15.69 -3.14 13.11
N TRP A 16 -16.02 -2.91 14.37
CA TRP A 16 -15.90 -1.60 14.99
C TRP A 16 -14.45 -1.12 15.04
N THR A 17 -13.51 -2.00 15.43
CA THR A 17 -12.08 -1.67 15.56
C THR A 17 -11.46 -1.29 14.21
N PHE A 18 -11.70 -2.11 13.18
CA PHE A 18 -11.14 -1.88 11.84
C PHE A 18 -11.90 -0.80 11.06
N SER A 19 -13.23 -0.71 11.21
CA SER A 19 -14.00 0.36 10.57
C SER A 19 -13.67 1.72 11.17
N PHE A 20 -13.49 1.83 12.49
CA PHE A 20 -13.06 3.09 13.11
C PHE A 20 -11.74 3.59 12.51
N SER A 21 -10.76 2.70 12.38
CA SER A 21 -9.44 3.03 11.83
C SER A 21 -9.52 3.46 10.36
N PHE A 22 -10.34 2.77 9.57
CA PHE A 22 -10.52 3.06 8.15
C PHE A 22 -11.36 4.31 7.89
N ASP A 23 -12.47 4.47 8.61
CA ASP A 23 -13.36 5.62 8.51
C ASP A 23 -12.66 6.89 8.97
N MET A 24 -11.82 6.84 10.01
CA MET A 24 -11.01 8.00 10.42
C MET A 24 -10.02 8.42 9.32
N LEU A 25 -9.33 7.45 8.69
CA LEU A 25 -8.41 7.73 7.57
C LEU A 25 -9.15 8.33 6.35
N ARG A 26 -10.38 7.89 6.10
CA ARG A 26 -11.17 8.25 4.92
C ARG A 26 -12.01 9.53 5.10
N LEU A 27 -12.62 9.73 6.26
CA LEU A 27 -13.60 10.80 6.51
C LEU A 27 -13.00 11.98 7.26
N ASP A 28 -12.02 11.75 8.14
CA ASP A 28 -11.40 12.82 8.93
C ASP A 28 -10.04 13.24 8.39
N LEU A 29 -9.18 12.27 8.06
CA LEU A 29 -7.85 12.60 7.57
C LEU A 29 -7.90 13.02 6.11
N ALA A 30 -8.50 12.21 5.23
CA ALA A 30 -8.46 12.46 3.79
C ALA A 30 -9.24 13.71 3.31
N THR A 31 -10.20 14.20 4.09
CA THR A 31 -11.06 15.35 3.73
C THR A 31 -10.47 16.70 4.13
N LYS A 32 -9.43 16.72 4.96
CA LYS A 32 -8.66 17.93 5.31
C LYS A 32 -7.75 18.32 4.14
N ASP A 33 -7.28 19.58 4.11
CA ASP A 33 -6.52 20.15 2.98
C ASP A 33 -5.39 19.25 2.47
N ALA A 34 -4.44 18.88 3.33
CA ALA A 34 -3.34 17.96 2.99
C ALA A 34 -3.71 16.48 3.20
N GLY A 35 -4.96 16.20 3.54
CA GLY A 35 -5.48 14.91 3.95
C GLY A 35 -5.26 13.81 2.94
N TRP A 36 -5.59 14.07 1.69
CA TRP A 36 -5.41 13.12 0.59
C TRP A 36 -3.94 12.68 0.45
N TRP A 37 -2.99 13.60 0.60
CA TRP A 37 -1.57 13.30 0.50
C TRP A 37 -1.09 12.43 1.66
N ILE A 38 -1.50 12.78 2.89
CA ILE A 38 -1.11 12.08 4.11
C ILE A 38 -1.72 10.68 4.16
N SER A 39 -3.01 10.53 3.81
CA SER A 39 -3.69 9.22 3.78
C SER A 39 -3.08 8.26 2.74
N ASN A 40 -2.34 8.78 1.75
CA ASN A 40 -1.67 7.99 0.71
C ASN A 40 -0.14 7.84 0.93
N VAL A 41 0.41 8.24 2.08
CA VAL A 41 1.88 8.24 2.29
C VAL A 41 2.52 6.87 2.08
N VAL A 42 1.83 5.79 2.44
CA VAL A 42 2.30 4.40 2.23
C VAL A 42 2.31 4.04 0.74
N ASN A 43 1.31 4.49 -0.02
CA ASN A 43 1.28 4.29 -1.48
C ASN A 43 2.43 5.06 -2.15
N TRP A 44 2.70 6.28 -1.69
CA TRP A 44 3.85 7.06 -2.15
C TRP A 44 5.18 6.35 -1.86
N LEU A 45 5.33 5.76 -0.67
CA LEU A 45 6.51 4.98 -0.32
C LEU A 45 6.72 3.80 -1.27
N PHE A 46 5.66 3.00 -1.52
CA PHE A 46 5.74 1.90 -2.48
C PHE A 46 6.08 2.36 -3.90
N LEU A 47 5.52 3.50 -4.33
CA LEU A 47 5.82 4.08 -5.63
C LEU A 47 7.28 4.51 -5.73
N VAL A 48 7.85 5.13 -4.69
CA VAL A 48 9.28 5.49 -4.64
C VAL A 48 10.15 4.24 -4.73
N VAL A 49 9.85 3.19 -3.94
CA VAL A 49 10.58 1.92 -3.99
C VAL A 49 10.53 1.32 -5.39
N LEU A 50 9.35 1.30 -6.02
CA LEU A 50 9.17 0.81 -7.38
C LEU A 50 10.04 1.57 -8.38
N LEU A 51 10.05 2.91 -8.31
CA LEU A 51 10.85 3.74 -9.21
C LEU A 51 12.36 3.50 -9.03
N VAL A 52 12.84 3.33 -7.80
CA VAL A 52 14.25 3.03 -7.53
C VAL A 52 14.65 1.68 -8.09
N LEU A 53 13.85 0.64 -7.84
CA LEU A 53 14.11 -0.70 -8.36
C LEU A 53 14.05 -0.73 -9.89
N PHE A 54 13.07 -0.04 -10.48
CA PHE A 54 12.94 0.09 -11.92
C PHE A 54 14.14 0.81 -12.54
N TRP A 55 14.58 1.91 -11.94
CA TRP A 55 15.78 2.62 -12.38
C TRP A 55 17.04 1.75 -12.29
N TYR A 56 17.22 1.04 -11.18
CA TYR A 56 18.32 0.09 -11.02
C TYR A 56 18.29 -0.99 -12.10
N TRP A 57 17.12 -1.58 -12.35
CA TRP A 57 16.95 -2.61 -13.37
C TRP A 57 17.28 -2.08 -14.77
N MET A 58 16.72 -0.95 -15.17
CA MET A 58 17.01 -0.33 -16.47
C MET A 58 18.48 0.02 -16.65
N LYS A 59 19.15 0.48 -15.58
CA LYS A 59 20.58 0.75 -15.59
C LYS A 59 21.39 -0.52 -15.84
N GLU A 60 21.05 -1.62 -15.18
CA GLU A 60 21.77 -2.88 -15.34
C GLU A 60 21.50 -3.49 -16.73
N SER A 61 20.25 -3.43 -17.22
CA SER A 61 19.93 -3.83 -18.60
C SER A 61 20.75 -3.04 -19.63
N ALA A 62 20.84 -1.71 -19.50
CA ALA A 62 21.64 -0.89 -20.40
C ALA A 62 23.15 -1.18 -20.30
N ARG A 63 23.63 -1.62 -19.13
CA ARG A 63 25.01 -2.04 -18.93
C ARG A 63 25.31 -3.34 -19.67
N PHE A 64 24.44 -4.34 -19.56
CA PHE A 64 24.61 -5.61 -20.27
C PHE A 64 24.63 -5.44 -21.79
N VAL A 65 23.75 -4.59 -22.34
CA VAL A 65 23.75 -4.22 -23.77
C VAL A 65 25.11 -3.64 -24.19
N LYS A 66 25.69 -2.75 -23.38
CA LYS A 66 26.97 -2.08 -23.69
C LYS A 66 28.18 -2.99 -23.55
N GLU A 67 28.17 -3.88 -22.56
CA GLU A 67 29.27 -4.81 -22.28
C GLU A 67 29.25 -6.03 -23.22
N GLY A 68 28.16 -6.23 -23.98
CA GLY A 68 28.01 -7.37 -24.89
C GLY A 68 27.91 -8.72 -24.17
N THR A 69 27.63 -8.70 -22.87
CA THR A 69 27.47 -9.85 -21.98
C THR A 69 26.04 -10.36 -21.90
N GLU A 70 25.14 -9.84 -22.75
CA GLU A 70 23.79 -10.36 -22.88
C GLU A 70 23.85 -11.85 -23.24
N ASP A 71 23.22 -12.68 -22.40
CA ASP A 71 23.00 -14.08 -22.69
C ASP A 71 22.06 -14.17 -23.90
N ARG A 72 22.65 -14.35 -25.08
CA ARG A 72 21.93 -14.53 -26.34
C ARG A 72 21.52 -15.99 -26.42
N ALA A 73 20.29 -16.29 -26.01
CA ALA A 73 19.63 -17.55 -26.34
C ALA A 73 19.48 -17.71 -27.87
#